data_AF-A0A353D3S7-F1
#
_entry.id   AF-A0A353D3S7-F1
#
_cell.length_a   1.000
_cell.length_b   1.000
_cell.length_c   1.000
_cell.angle_alpha   90.00
_cell.angle_beta   90.00
_cell.angle_gamma   90.00
#
_symmetry.space_group_name_H-M   'P 1'
#
loop_
_entity.id
_entity.type
_entity.pdbx_description
1 polymer ?
#
loop_
_entity_poly.entity_id
_entity_poly.type
_entity_poly.pdbx_seq_one_letter_code
_entity_poly.pdbx_strand_id
1 'polypeptide(L)'
;MAGIFYAYDEKTGNTGLWQTPLSMEIFLKFLMLWLLVSGAMIFLYARREIIANWHEPVLRRPVLIIESDDWGAGPASQTAVLEEIACLLAGFSDCDGHQPVMTLGMVLATADGAMIKSSRAYQRYLISTHTHRPLLDAISSGTGKGVFDVQLHGLEHFWPPALMAASECDHSVRAWLDRSPDAFTEELPAPLQSRWVDASVLPARQLESENIKRAVKEEVAGFQAIFGCAPGVVVPPTFVWNAGVEQEWAAAGIGVIVTPGRRYETRDGAGKPAGEGYPLHNGQTGENGIVYMVRDVYFEPSLGHTAVQALGALALKVELGRPALFETHRFNFLGADEKKEQSLEQLKGLLQDALIAWPSMAFLSTGKLAMVLKNRDPEWVEQGLLRRVHVWIRRLKELPRLRKLAWLTGWIVPAGLVWKLTG
;
A
#
# COMPACT_ATOMS: atom_id res chain seq x y z
N MET A 1 -12.80 -46.34 23.11
CA MET A 1 -12.82 -46.78 24.51
C MET A 1 -12.80 -45.56 25.40
N ALA A 2 -13.97 -45.09 25.83
CA ALA A 2 -14.08 -44.03 26.84
C ALA A 2 -14.06 -44.72 28.21
N GLY A 3 -13.03 -44.46 29.00
CA GLY A 3 -12.95 -44.92 30.39
C GLY A 3 -14.01 -44.21 31.21
N ILE A 4 -15.02 -44.94 31.66
CA ILE A 4 -15.99 -44.47 32.66
C ILE A 4 -15.29 -44.56 34.01
N PHE A 5 -14.92 -43.42 34.59
CA PHE A 5 -14.42 -43.37 35.96
C PHE A 5 -15.60 -43.51 36.91
N TYR A 6 -15.72 -44.69 37.53
CA TYR A 6 -16.60 -44.92 38.67
C TYR A 6 -15.82 -44.63 39.95
N ALA A 7 -16.23 -43.61 40.70
CA ALA A 7 -15.86 -43.48 42.11
C ALA A 7 -17.00 -44.07 42.95
N TYR A 8 -16.69 -45.12 43.71
CA TYR A 8 -17.62 -45.79 44.61
C TYR A 8 -17.65 -45.05 45.95
N ASP A 9 -18.80 -44.48 46.31
CA ASP A 9 -19.02 -43.93 47.65
C ASP A 9 -19.58 -45.03 48.55
N GLU A 10 -18.73 -45.57 49.43
CA GLU A 10 -19.05 -46.65 50.38
C GLU A 10 -20.18 -46.31 51.37
N LYS A 11 -20.60 -45.04 51.49
CA LYS A 11 -21.56 -44.64 52.53
C LYS A 11 -23.02 -44.63 52.10
N THR A 12 -23.34 -44.67 50.80
CA THR A 12 -24.73 -44.47 50.34
C THR A 12 -25.26 -45.54 49.38
N GLY A 13 -24.41 -46.44 48.87
CA GLY A 13 -24.83 -47.59 48.06
C GLY A 13 -25.58 -47.25 46.77
N ASN A 14 -25.51 -46.00 46.31
CA ASN A 14 -26.31 -45.53 45.19
C ASN A 14 -25.41 -45.18 43.99
N THR A 15 -25.57 -45.91 42.88
CA THR A 15 -24.94 -45.60 41.59
C THR A 15 -25.73 -44.50 40.88
N GLY A 16 -25.67 -43.29 41.44
CA GLY A 16 -26.26 -42.10 40.83
C GLY A 16 -25.49 -41.71 39.57
N LEU A 17 -26.12 -41.81 38.40
CA LEU A 17 -25.72 -41.04 37.21
C LEU A 17 -25.65 -39.57 37.62
N TRP A 18 -24.50 -38.93 37.44
CA TRP A 18 -24.34 -37.48 37.62
C TRP A 18 -25.23 -36.75 36.62
N GLN A 19 -26.49 -36.53 36.98
CA GLN A 19 -27.35 -35.57 36.30
C GLN A 19 -26.72 -34.20 36.53
N THR A 20 -26.38 -33.50 35.45
CA THR A 20 -26.03 -32.09 35.54
C THR A 20 -27.19 -31.38 36.25
N PRO A 21 -26.95 -30.64 37.35
CA PRO A 21 -28.04 -29.99 38.06
C PRO A 21 -28.80 -29.10 37.08
N LEU A 22 -30.13 -29.14 37.10
CA LEU A 22 -31.02 -28.41 36.18
C LEU A 22 -30.61 -26.92 36.01
N SER A 23 -30.03 -26.32 37.06
CA SER A 23 -29.44 -24.98 37.06
C SER A 23 -28.24 -24.79 36.13
N MET A 24 -27.36 -25.78 36.01
CA MET A 24 -26.21 -25.76 35.12
C MET A 24 -26.63 -25.91 33.65
N GLU A 25 -27.62 -26.75 33.38
CA GLU A 25 -28.16 -26.89 32.01
C GLU A 25 -28.85 -25.59 31.55
N ILE A 26 -29.64 -24.96 32.43
CA ILE A 26 -30.27 -23.67 32.17
C ILE A 26 -29.21 -22.59 31.93
N PHE A 27 -28.17 -22.52 32.78
CA PHE A 27 -27.07 -21.57 32.61
C PHE A 27 -26.34 -21.74 31.28
N LEU A 28 -26.02 -22.98 30.89
CA LEU A 28 -25.38 -23.27 29.60
C LEU A 28 -26.25 -22.84 28.41
N LYS A 29 -27.56 -23.10 28.48
CA LYS A 29 -28.52 -22.65 27.46
C LYS A 29 -28.56 -21.12 27.35
N PHE A 30 -28.58 -20.41 28.48
CA PHE A 30 -28.52 -18.95 28.49
C PHE A 30 -27.20 -18.42 27.93
N LEU A 31 -26.06 -19.02 28.30
CA LEU A 31 -24.75 -18.64 27.77
C LEU A 31 -24.66 -18.87 26.25
N MET A 32 -25.15 -20.01 25.77
CA MET A 32 -25.21 -20.30 24.33
C MET A 32 -26.08 -19.28 23.60
N LEU A 33 -27.29 -18.99 24.11
CA LEU A 33 -28.18 -17.99 23.52
C LEU A 33 -27.53 -16.59 23.52
N TRP A 34 -26.88 -16.20 24.62
CA TRP A 34 -26.15 -14.94 24.74
C TRP A 34 -25.05 -14.81 23.69
N LEU A 35 -24.19 -15.83 23.56
CA LEU A 35 -23.14 -15.84 22.55
C LEU A 35 -23.74 -15.78 21.14
N LEU A 36 -24.79 -16.55 20.86
CA LEU A 36 -25.43 -16.58 19.55
C LEU A 36 -26.02 -15.21 19.16
N VAL A 37 -26.77 -14.58 20.06
CA VAL A 37 -27.38 -13.25 19.82
C VAL A 37 -26.30 -12.16 19.74
N SER A 38 -25.37 -12.10 20.69
CA SER A 38 -24.29 -11.11 20.68
C SER A 38 -23.35 -11.27 19.48
N GLY A 39 -23.07 -12.50 19.08
CA GLY A 39 -22.27 -12.83 17.90
C GLY A 39 -22.95 -12.39 16.61
N ALA A 40 -24.26 -12.62 16.48
CA ALA A 40 -25.04 -12.12 15.35
C ALA A 40 -25.04 -10.60 15.29
N MET A 41 -25.20 -9.90 16.43
CA MET A 41 -25.13 -8.44 16.47
C MET A 41 -23.74 -7.90 16.09
N ILE A 42 -22.68 -8.50 16.62
CA ILE A 42 -21.29 -8.14 16.28
C ILE A 42 -21.04 -8.36 14.78
N PHE A 43 -21.47 -9.51 14.25
CA PHE A 43 -21.32 -9.82 12.84
C PHE A 43 -22.08 -8.80 11.98
N LEU A 44 -23.34 -8.50 12.27
CA LEU A 44 -24.11 -7.52 11.50
C LEU A 44 -23.50 -6.11 11.52
N TYR A 45 -22.97 -5.70 12.69
CA TYR A 45 -22.30 -4.43 12.90
C TYR A 45 -20.99 -4.33 12.11
N ALA A 46 -20.11 -5.33 12.24
CA ALA A 46 -18.76 -5.33 11.66
C ALA A 46 -18.63 -6.27 10.44
N ARG A 47 -19.74 -6.55 9.74
CA ARG A 47 -19.79 -7.57 8.68
C ARG A 47 -18.75 -7.33 7.60
N ARG A 48 -18.57 -6.05 7.22
CA ARG A 48 -17.68 -5.65 6.12
C ARG A 48 -16.24 -5.95 6.50
N GLU A 49 -15.83 -5.53 7.69
CA GLU A 49 -14.47 -5.72 8.20
C GLU A 49 -14.16 -7.19 8.45
N ILE A 50 -15.11 -7.93 9.02
CA ILE A 50 -14.96 -9.37 9.30
C ILE A 50 -14.77 -10.16 8.00
N ILE A 51 -15.62 -9.90 6.99
CA ILE A 51 -15.56 -10.52 5.67
C ILE A 51 -14.28 -10.08 4.94
N ALA A 52 -13.96 -8.78 4.92
CA ALA A 52 -12.78 -8.28 4.23
C ALA A 52 -11.48 -8.90 4.75
N ASN A 53 -11.30 -8.98 6.08
CA ASN A 53 -10.12 -9.60 6.68
C ASN A 53 -10.04 -11.12 6.45
N TRP A 54 -11.18 -11.79 6.19
CA TRP A 54 -11.23 -13.22 5.82
C TRP A 54 -10.84 -13.45 4.36
N HIS A 55 -11.30 -12.56 3.47
CA HIS A 55 -11.04 -12.64 2.03
C HIS A 55 -9.65 -12.16 1.64
N GLU A 56 -9.06 -11.23 2.40
CA GLU A 56 -7.70 -10.78 2.22
C GLU A 56 -6.74 -11.99 2.27
N PRO A 57 -5.92 -12.23 1.24
CA PRO A 57 -4.99 -13.35 1.20
C PRO A 57 -4.04 -13.38 2.40
N VAL A 58 -3.60 -14.58 2.79
CA VAL A 58 -2.62 -14.78 3.86
C VAL A 58 -1.34 -15.28 3.19
N LEU A 59 -0.26 -14.49 3.27
CA LEU A 59 1.02 -14.88 2.72
C LEU A 59 1.65 -16.01 3.54
N ARG A 60 2.29 -16.97 2.86
CA ARG A 60 2.97 -18.11 3.50
C ARG A 60 4.30 -17.72 4.12
N ARG A 61 4.94 -16.68 3.59
CA ARG A 61 6.22 -16.12 4.03
C ARG A 61 6.21 -14.59 3.98
N PRO A 62 7.09 -13.91 4.73
CA PRO A 62 7.25 -12.46 4.66
C PRO A 62 7.58 -11.98 3.24
N VAL A 63 6.97 -10.88 2.84
CA VAL A 63 7.26 -10.20 1.57
C VAL A 63 7.56 -8.74 1.84
N LEU A 64 8.70 -8.28 1.36
CA LEU A 64 9.18 -6.91 1.47
C LEU A 64 9.28 -6.30 0.07
N ILE A 65 8.66 -5.14 -0.11
CA ILE A 65 8.73 -4.33 -1.32
C ILE A 65 9.11 -2.91 -0.92
N ILE A 66 9.97 -2.27 -1.71
CA ILE A 66 10.27 -0.85 -1.59
C ILE A 66 9.63 -0.15 -2.76
N GLU A 67 8.79 0.85 -2.52
CA GLU A 67 8.27 1.74 -3.56
C GLU A 67 8.90 3.11 -3.38
N SER A 68 9.55 3.61 -4.43
CA SER A 68 10.17 4.92 -4.43
C SER A 68 9.54 5.81 -5.48
N ASP A 69 8.89 6.89 -5.06
CA ASP A 69 8.11 7.75 -5.97
C ASP A 69 8.90 9.00 -6.43
N ASP A 70 8.29 9.71 -7.39
CA ASP A 70 8.72 10.97 -8.02
C ASP A 70 9.91 10.91 -8.98
N TRP A 71 10.37 9.74 -9.39
CA TRP A 71 11.44 9.62 -10.39
C TRP A 71 10.97 10.08 -11.77
N GLY A 72 11.83 10.74 -12.53
CA GLY A 72 11.51 11.17 -13.90
C GLY A 72 11.94 12.60 -14.20
N ALA A 73 11.00 13.42 -14.67
CA ALA A 73 11.29 14.80 -15.06
C ALA A 73 11.82 15.59 -13.85
N GLY A 74 13.11 15.92 -13.87
CA GLY A 74 13.81 16.51 -12.73
C GLY A 74 15.32 16.58 -12.95
N PRO A 75 16.11 16.83 -11.90
CA PRO A 75 17.53 17.12 -12.03
C PRO A 75 18.32 15.89 -12.53
N ALA A 76 19.41 16.16 -13.26
CA ALA A 76 20.29 15.12 -13.83
C ALA A 76 20.99 14.25 -12.78
N SER A 77 21.11 14.74 -11.54
CA SER A 77 21.71 14.02 -10.39
C SER A 77 21.01 12.70 -10.06
N GLN A 78 19.75 12.53 -10.49
CA GLN A 78 19.00 11.28 -10.35
C GLN A 78 19.74 10.05 -10.88
N THR A 79 20.50 10.22 -11.97
CA THR A 79 21.20 9.11 -12.63
C THR A 79 22.21 8.43 -11.69
N ALA A 80 23.13 9.22 -11.11
CA ALA A 80 24.16 8.69 -10.21
C ALA A 80 23.54 8.05 -8.97
N VAL A 81 22.46 8.66 -8.44
CA VAL A 81 21.77 8.14 -7.26
C VAL A 81 21.08 6.81 -7.55
N LEU A 82 20.45 6.63 -8.70
CA LEU A 82 19.87 5.34 -9.09
C LEU A 82 20.95 4.27 -9.27
N GLU A 83 22.13 4.63 -9.76
CA GLU A 83 23.26 3.70 -9.86
C GLU A 83 23.78 3.27 -8.47
N GLU A 84 23.87 4.23 -7.52
CA GLU A 84 24.22 3.95 -6.11
C GLU A 84 23.19 3.02 -5.45
N ILE A 85 21.90 3.31 -5.61
CA ILE A 85 20.81 2.47 -5.09
C ILE A 85 20.86 1.07 -5.72
N ALA A 86 20.98 0.97 -7.05
CA ALA A 86 21.05 -0.31 -7.74
C ALA A 86 22.23 -1.16 -7.25
N CYS A 87 23.39 -0.54 -7.02
CA CYS A 87 24.57 -1.20 -6.46
C CYS A 87 24.30 -1.72 -5.05
N LEU A 88 23.67 -0.91 -4.18
CA LEU A 88 23.31 -1.31 -2.84
C LEU A 88 22.35 -2.50 -2.84
N LEU A 89 21.25 -2.42 -3.61
CA LEU A 89 20.24 -3.49 -3.67
C LEU A 89 20.83 -4.80 -4.21
N ALA A 90 21.73 -4.73 -5.20
CA ALA A 90 22.41 -5.90 -5.75
C ALA A 90 23.33 -6.63 -4.75
N GLY A 91 23.68 -5.99 -3.63
CA GLY A 91 24.44 -6.60 -2.53
C GLY A 91 23.63 -7.56 -1.65
N PHE A 92 22.32 -7.68 -1.90
CA PHE A 92 21.41 -8.49 -1.10
C PHE A 92 20.69 -9.54 -1.95
N SER A 93 20.29 -10.63 -1.31
CA SER A 93 19.47 -11.67 -1.91
C SER A 93 18.58 -12.28 -0.85
N ASP A 94 17.36 -12.64 -1.23
CA ASP A 94 16.53 -13.56 -0.45
C ASP A 94 17.04 -15.01 -0.55
N CYS A 95 16.36 -15.93 0.15
CA CYS A 95 16.72 -17.35 0.17
C CYS A 95 16.57 -18.06 -1.18
N ASP A 96 15.84 -17.46 -2.14
CA ASP A 96 15.60 -18.03 -3.47
C ASP A 96 16.54 -17.43 -4.54
N GLY A 97 17.42 -16.51 -4.15
CA GLY A 97 18.37 -15.87 -5.07
C GLY A 97 17.87 -14.56 -5.69
N HIS A 98 16.72 -14.03 -5.27
CA HIS A 98 16.21 -12.77 -5.81
C HIS A 98 16.75 -11.57 -5.03
N GLN A 99 17.13 -10.51 -5.73
CA GLN A 99 17.50 -9.24 -5.11
C GLN A 99 16.27 -8.48 -4.60
N PRO A 100 16.44 -7.59 -3.59
CA PRO A 100 15.45 -6.57 -3.27
C PRO A 100 15.08 -5.76 -4.52
N VAL A 101 13.78 -5.54 -4.71
CA VAL A 101 13.26 -4.74 -5.82
C VAL A 101 12.74 -3.42 -5.29
N MET A 102 13.28 -2.32 -5.80
CA MET A 102 12.70 -0.99 -5.63
C MET A 102 11.82 -0.66 -6.85
N THR A 103 10.51 -0.58 -6.62
CA THR A 103 9.55 -0.23 -7.67
C THR A 103 9.49 1.29 -7.78
N LEU A 104 9.91 1.83 -8.92
CA LEU A 104 10.06 3.27 -9.15
C LEU A 104 8.74 3.86 -9.67
N GLY A 105 8.15 4.77 -8.90
CA GLY A 105 7.01 5.59 -9.31
C GLY A 105 7.46 6.67 -10.29
N MET A 106 7.08 6.51 -11.55
CA MET A 106 7.52 7.37 -12.64
C MET A 106 6.56 8.55 -12.87
N VAL A 107 7.08 9.77 -12.78
CA VAL A 107 6.43 11.01 -13.23
C VAL A 107 7.04 11.42 -14.57
N LEU A 108 6.26 11.33 -15.63
CA LEU A 108 6.80 11.37 -17.00
C LEU A 108 7.09 12.79 -17.50
N ALA A 109 6.53 13.81 -16.87
CA ALA A 109 6.65 15.21 -17.27
C ALA A 109 6.55 16.16 -16.07
N THR A 110 7.10 17.36 -16.25
CA THR A 110 6.90 18.50 -15.35
C THR A 110 6.60 19.75 -16.18
N ALA A 111 6.47 20.91 -15.54
CA ALA A 111 6.26 22.17 -16.25
C ALA A 111 7.55 22.62 -16.97
N ASP A 112 7.42 23.16 -18.18
CA ASP A 112 8.50 23.90 -18.83
C ASP A 112 8.34 25.39 -18.48
N GLY A 113 8.99 25.80 -17.39
CA GLY A 113 8.87 27.16 -16.86
C GLY A 113 9.21 28.24 -17.88
N ALA A 114 10.28 28.03 -18.65
CA ALA A 114 10.75 28.96 -19.67
C ALA A 114 9.72 29.12 -20.82
N MET A 115 9.14 28.01 -21.28
CA MET A 115 8.14 28.02 -22.36
C MET A 115 6.78 28.52 -21.89
N ILE A 116 6.38 28.25 -20.64
CA ILE A 116 5.16 28.81 -20.04
C ILE A 116 5.27 30.33 -19.95
N LYS A 117 6.42 30.84 -19.52
CA LYS A 117 6.67 32.28 -19.39
C LYS A 117 6.55 33.03 -20.72
N SER A 118 7.03 32.43 -21.82
CA SER A 118 6.98 33.03 -23.16
C SER A 118 5.61 32.92 -23.82
N SER A 119 4.96 31.75 -23.72
CA SER A 119 3.69 31.47 -24.41
C SER A 119 2.44 31.88 -23.63
N ARG A 120 2.55 32.08 -22.30
CA ARG A 120 1.42 32.27 -21.36
C ARG A 120 0.43 31.10 -21.31
N ALA A 121 0.77 29.97 -21.91
CA ALA A 121 0.01 28.73 -21.86
C ALA A 121 0.84 27.64 -21.17
N TYR A 122 0.17 26.64 -20.61
CA TYR A 122 0.88 25.50 -20.04
C TYR A 122 1.71 24.80 -21.13
N GLN A 123 2.98 24.57 -20.84
CA GLN A 123 3.90 23.80 -21.66
C GLN A 123 4.58 22.78 -20.77
N ARG A 124 4.71 21.56 -21.27
CA ARG A 124 5.28 20.45 -20.51
C ARG A 124 6.70 20.15 -20.96
N TYR A 125 7.52 19.77 -20.00
CA TYR A 125 8.84 19.20 -20.19
C TYR A 125 8.74 17.68 -19.98
N LEU A 126 8.64 16.93 -21.07
CA LEU A 126 8.46 15.47 -21.09
C LEU A 126 9.81 14.75 -21.06
N ILE A 127 9.93 13.69 -20.26
CA ILE A 127 11.11 12.82 -20.32
C ILE A 127 11.12 12.05 -21.64
N SER A 128 12.29 11.97 -22.26
CA SER A 128 12.49 11.17 -23.46
C SER A 128 13.92 10.64 -23.53
N THR A 129 14.15 9.71 -24.46
CA THR A 129 15.49 9.21 -24.78
C THR A 129 16.41 10.28 -25.37
N HIS A 130 15.90 11.45 -25.74
CA HIS A 130 16.71 12.57 -26.22
C HIS A 130 17.13 13.50 -25.07
N THR A 131 16.26 13.70 -24.07
CA THR A 131 16.51 14.67 -22.99
C THR A 131 17.03 14.01 -21.70
N HIS A 132 16.67 12.75 -21.44
CA HIS A 132 16.94 12.03 -20.19
C HIS A 132 17.57 10.67 -20.42
N ARG A 133 18.38 10.53 -21.48
CA ARG A 133 19.00 9.24 -21.84
C ARG A 133 19.75 8.58 -20.67
N PRO A 134 20.62 9.28 -19.92
CA PRO A 134 21.36 8.64 -18.82
C PRO A 134 20.45 8.12 -17.72
N LEU A 135 19.42 8.88 -17.34
CA LEU A 135 18.41 8.47 -16.37
C LEU A 135 17.66 7.20 -16.82
N LEU A 136 17.16 7.20 -18.06
CA LEU A 136 16.43 6.06 -18.61
C LEU A 136 17.32 4.82 -18.76
N ASP A 137 18.59 5.00 -19.11
CA ASP A 137 19.57 3.90 -19.16
C ASP A 137 19.85 3.33 -17.76
N ALA A 138 19.96 4.16 -16.73
CA ALA A 138 20.14 3.69 -15.35
C ALA A 138 18.93 2.87 -14.87
N ILE A 139 17.71 3.35 -15.15
CA ILE A 139 16.47 2.61 -14.85
C ILE A 139 16.42 1.29 -15.64
N SER A 140 16.71 1.32 -16.94
CA SER A 140 16.73 0.13 -17.78
C SER A 140 17.81 -0.88 -17.34
N SER A 141 18.95 -0.40 -16.87
CA SER A 141 20.03 -1.23 -16.34
C SER A 141 19.63 -1.90 -15.03
N GLY A 142 19.02 -1.16 -14.09
CA GLY A 142 18.54 -1.71 -12.83
C GLY A 142 17.37 -2.70 -12.99
N THR A 143 16.44 -2.42 -13.92
CA THR A 143 15.37 -3.37 -14.28
C THR A 143 15.93 -4.64 -14.91
N GLY A 144 16.90 -4.51 -15.83
CA GLY A 144 17.60 -5.67 -16.40
C GLY A 144 18.39 -6.51 -15.39
N LYS A 145 18.83 -5.91 -14.28
CA LYS A 145 19.48 -6.59 -13.14
C LYS A 145 18.49 -7.14 -12.11
N GLY A 146 17.19 -6.87 -12.26
CA GLY A 146 16.16 -7.31 -11.33
C GLY A 146 16.11 -6.54 -9.99
N VAL A 147 16.78 -5.38 -9.88
CA VAL A 147 16.76 -4.55 -8.66
C VAL A 147 15.75 -3.40 -8.74
N PHE A 148 15.29 -3.07 -9.96
CA PHE A 148 14.22 -2.10 -10.18
C PHE A 148 13.03 -2.73 -10.90
N ASP A 149 11.86 -2.16 -10.66
CA ASP A 149 10.67 -2.28 -11.51
C ASP A 149 10.08 -0.87 -11.70
N VAL A 150 9.21 -0.66 -12.68
CA VAL A 150 8.63 0.66 -12.98
C VAL A 150 7.11 0.65 -12.87
N GLN A 151 6.56 1.69 -12.26
CA GLN A 151 5.11 1.89 -12.14
C GLN A 151 4.73 3.33 -12.47
N LEU A 152 3.50 3.55 -12.92
CA LEU A 152 3.01 4.88 -13.26
C LEU A 152 2.73 5.66 -11.97
N HIS A 153 3.38 6.81 -11.78
CA HIS A 153 3.00 7.78 -10.75
C HIS A 153 2.27 8.99 -11.33
N GLY A 154 2.31 9.18 -12.65
CA GLY A 154 1.51 10.17 -13.37
C GLY A 154 2.26 10.68 -14.59
N LEU A 155 1.55 11.35 -15.51
CA LEU A 155 2.24 12.15 -16.52
C LEU A 155 2.87 13.36 -15.82
N GLU A 156 2.06 14.11 -15.09
CA GLU A 156 2.50 15.13 -14.15
C GLU A 156 2.01 14.73 -12.74
N HIS A 157 2.65 15.24 -11.70
CA HIS A 157 2.17 15.01 -10.32
C HIS A 157 0.96 15.90 -9.96
N PHE A 158 0.68 16.93 -10.76
CA PHE A 158 -0.36 17.94 -10.56
C PHE A 158 -1.32 18.03 -11.75
N TRP A 159 -2.51 18.58 -11.55
CA TRP A 159 -3.41 18.94 -12.66
C TRP A 159 -2.97 20.26 -13.32
N PRO A 160 -2.53 20.29 -14.59
CA PRO A 160 -1.92 21.50 -15.17
C PRO A 160 -2.81 22.75 -15.17
N PRO A 161 -4.12 22.68 -15.47
CA PRO A 161 -5.00 23.85 -15.33
C PRO A 161 -5.05 24.41 -13.91
N ALA A 162 -5.00 23.56 -12.87
CA ALA A 162 -4.99 24.01 -11.48
C ALA A 162 -3.69 24.71 -11.13
N LEU A 163 -2.55 24.19 -11.58
CA LEU A 163 -1.24 24.83 -11.41
C LEU A 163 -1.20 26.21 -12.07
N MET A 164 -1.69 26.31 -13.31
CA MET A 164 -1.72 27.59 -14.04
C MET A 164 -2.59 28.61 -13.32
N ALA A 165 -3.81 28.24 -12.91
CA ALA A 165 -4.70 29.13 -12.17
C ALA A 165 -4.07 29.60 -10.83
N ALA A 166 -3.45 28.69 -10.08
CA ALA A 166 -2.79 29.05 -8.83
C ALA A 166 -1.61 30.01 -9.06
N SER A 167 -0.84 29.84 -10.15
CA SER A 167 0.30 30.70 -10.47
C SER A 167 -0.07 32.16 -10.77
N GLU A 168 -1.34 32.46 -11.06
CA GLU A 168 -1.83 33.81 -11.29
C GLU A 168 -1.93 34.60 -9.98
N CYS A 169 -2.28 33.93 -8.88
CA CYS A 169 -2.56 34.56 -7.59
C CYS A 169 -1.54 34.23 -6.49
N ASP A 170 -0.76 33.15 -6.63
CA ASP A 170 0.23 32.71 -5.65
C ASP A 170 1.67 32.91 -6.17
N HIS A 171 2.40 33.79 -5.49
CA HIS A 171 3.79 34.08 -5.83
C HIS A 171 4.72 32.87 -5.63
N SER A 172 4.44 32.00 -4.66
CA SER A 172 5.25 30.80 -4.41
C SER A 172 5.14 29.81 -5.56
N VAL A 173 3.93 29.61 -6.11
CA VAL A 173 3.68 28.76 -7.27
C VAL A 173 4.33 29.35 -8.52
N ARG A 174 4.27 30.68 -8.71
CA ARG A 174 4.97 31.35 -9.81
C ARG A 174 6.49 31.18 -9.73
N ALA A 175 7.06 31.36 -8.53
CA ALA A 175 8.49 31.18 -8.30
C ALA A 175 8.93 29.72 -8.49
N TRP A 176 8.05 28.76 -8.19
CA TRP A 176 8.27 27.35 -8.53
C TRP A 176 8.31 27.13 -10.05
N LEU A 177 7.35 27.68 -10.79
CA LEU A 177 7.32 27.60 -12.26
C LEU A 177 8.58 28.19 -12.89
N ASP A 178 9.07 29.34 -12.41
CA ASP A 178 10.30 29.98 -12.93
C ASP A 178 11.56 29.09 -12.76
N ARG A 179 11.54 28.12 -11.85
CA ARG A 179 12.64 27.16 -11.61
C ARG A 179 12.39 25.78 -12.22
N SER A 180 11.21 25.51 -12.76
CA SER A 180 10.88 24.25 -13.41
C SER A 180 11.63 24.13 -14.76
N PRO A 181 12.24 22.97 -15.10
CA PRO A 181 11.98 21.63 -14.56
C PRO A 181 12.83 21.21 -13.34
N ASP A 182 13.76 22.03 -12.86
CA ASP A 182 14.71 21.63 -11.80
C ASP A 182 14.10 21.70 -10.39
N ALA A 183 12.92 22.30 -10.23
CA ALA A 183 12.23 22.40 -8.95
C ALA A 183 11.56 21.06 -8.55
N PHE A 184 11.63 20.72 -7.26
CA PHE A 184 10.93 19.56 -6.70
C PHE A 184 9.43 19.85 -6.58
N THR A 185 8.58 18.92 -7.03
CA THR A 185 7.12 19.03 -6.93
C THR A 185 6.67 19.17 -5.47
N GLU A 186 7.41 18.55 -4.56
CA GLU A 186 7.18 18.54 -3.12
C GLU A 186 7.23 19.97 -2.51
N GLU A 187 7.83 20.93 -3.21
CA GLU A 187 7.82 22.35 -2.84
C GLU A 187 6.50 23.08 -3.18
N LEU A 188 5.66 22.49 -4.03
CA LEU A 188 4.33 23.05 -4.31
C LEU A 188 3.42 22.93 -3.09
N PRO A 189 2.43 23.83 -2.93
CA PRO A 189 1.36 23.63 -1.97
C PRO A 189 0.73 22.24 -2.09
N ALA A 190 0.62 21.53 -0.97
CA ALA A 190 0.15 20.13 -0.93
C ALA A 190 -1.13 19.86 -1.73
N PRO A 191 -2.14 20.77 -1.82
CA PRO A 191 -3.31 20.54 -2.66
C PRO A 191 -3.03 20.48 -4.16
N LEU A 192 -2.06 21.26 -4.64
CA LEU A 192 -1.70 21.29 -6.07
C LEU A 192 -0.94 20.05 -6.49
N GLN A 193 -0.37 19.30 -5.56
CA GLN A 193 0.30 18.03 -5.82
C GLN A 193 -0.67 16.88 -6.14
N SER A 194 -1.93 17.17 -6.51
CA SER A 194 -2.91 16.15 -6.90
C SER A 194 -3.20 16.20 -8.40
N ARG A 195 -3.00 15.06 -9.06
CA ARG A 195 -3.19 14.91 -10.51
C ARG A 195 -4.65 14.74 -10.97
N TRP A 196 -5.51 14.24 -10.08
CA TRP A 196 -6.85 13.74 -10.44
C TRP A 196 -8.01 14.56 -9.87
N VAL A 197 -7.72 15.77 -9.39
CA VAL A 197 -8.71 16.76 -8.95
C VAL A 197 -8.27 18.15 -9.36
N ASP A 198 -9.23 19.05 -9.51
CA ASP A 198 -8.97 20.47 -9.69
C ASP A 198 -8.85 21.15 -8.32
N ALA A 199 -7.61 21.34 -7.89
CA ALA A 199 -7.25 21.99 -6.64
C ALA A 199 -6.95 23.50 -6.79
N SER A 200 -7.38 24.14 -7.90
CA SER A 200 -7.33 25.61 -8.02
C SER A 200 -8.17 26.33 -6.97
N VAL A 201 -9.16 25.63 -6.41
CA VAL A 201 -9.99 26.06 -5.29
C VAL A 201 -10.13 24.93 -4.27
N LEU A 202 -10.44 25.28 -3.02
CA LEU A 202 -10.74 24.32 -1.96
C LEU A 202 -12.17 24.52 -1.43
N PRO A 203 -12.93 23.45 -1.13
CA PRO A 203 -12.64 22.05 -1.43
C PRO A 203 -12.42 21.77 -2.93
N ALA A 204 -11.53 20.82 -3.24
CA ALA A 204 -11.15 20.53 -4.61
C ALA A 204 -12.33 19.96 -5.42
N ARG A 205 -12.39 20.29 -6.70
CA ARG A 205 -13.44 19.85 -7.61
C ARG A 205 -13.03 18.58 -8.34
N GLN A 206 -14.01 17.75 -8.69
CA GLN A 206 -13.78 16.60 -9.56
C GLN A 206 -13.44 17.05 -10.97
N LEU A 207 -12.59 16.29 -11.65
CA LEU A 207 -12.33 16.49 -13.08
C LEU A 207 -13.50 15.94 -13.90
N GLU A 208 -13.79 16.60 -15.02
CA GLU A 208 -14.76 16.12 -16.01
C GLU A 208 -14.31 14.78 -16.61
N SER A 209 -15.26 13.86 -16.86
CA SER A 209 -14.95 12.51 -17.36
C SER A 209 -14.13 12.49 -18.66
N GLU A 210 -14.40 13.40 -19.59
CA GLU A 210 -13.64 13.52 -20.83
C GLU A 210 -12.19 13.98 -20.61
N ASN A 211 -11.94 14.79 -19.57
CA ASN A 211 -10.59 15.19 -19.19
C ASN A 211 -9.84 14.02 -18.55
N ILE A 212 -10.51 13.24 -17.69
CA ILE A 212 -9.95 12.02 -17.10
C ILE A 212 -9.54 11.04 -18.19
N LYS A 213 -10.48 10.69 -19.08
CA LYS A 213 -10.26 9.75 -20.19
C LYS A 213 -9.10 10.17 -21.08
N ARG A 214 -9.03 11.45 -21.45
CA ARG A 214 -7.94 11.99 -22.26
C ARG A 214 -6.60 11.92 -21.52
N ALA A 215 -6.59 12.34 -20.25
CA ALA A 215 -5.40 12.30 -19.42
C ALA A 215 -4.87 10.87 -19.32
N VAL A 216 -5.68 9.92 -18.86
CA VAL A 216 -5.28 8.50 -18.72
C VAL A 216 -4.70 7.94 -20.02
N LYS A 217 -5.38 8.19 -21.16
CA LYS A 217 -4.89 7.75 -22.47
C LYS A 217 -3.51 8.34 -22.80
N GLU A 218 -3.30 9.61 -22.48
CA GLU A 218 -2.02 10.30 -22.70
C GLU A 218 -0.92 9.73 -21.80
N GLU A 219 -1.19 9.50 -20.50
CA GLU A 219 -0.18 8.99 -19.56
C GLU A 219 0.25 7.56 -19.92
N VAL A 220 -0.71 6.69 -20.26
CA VAL A 220 -0.43 5.30 -20.66
C VAL A 220 0.36 5.24 -21.97
N ALA A 221 0.00 6.06 -22.95
CA ALA A 221 0.74 6.15 -24.21
C ALA A 221 2.17 6.71 -24.00
N GLY A 222 2.31 7.73 -23.14
CA GLY A 222 3.62 8.29 -22.77
C GLY A 222 4.50 7.25 -22.07
N PHE A 223 3.95 6.54 -21.09
CA PHE A 223 4.66 5.47 -20.38
C PHE A 223 5.14 4.39 -21.36
N GLN A 224 4.25 3.93 -22.26
CA GLN A 224 4.60 2.93 -23.26
C GLN A 224 5.65 3.42 -24.25
N ALA A 225 5.63 4.69 -24.64
CA ALA A 225 6.65 5.26 -25.51
C ALA A 225 8.04 5.30 -24.85
N ILE A 226 8.09 5.49 -23.53
CA ILE A 226 9.35 5.58 -22.77
C ILE A 226 9.91 4.20 -22.42
N PHE A 227 9.07 3.29 -21.92
CA PHE A 227 9.50 1.99 -21.37
C PHE A 227 9.25 0.81 -22.32
N GLY A 228 8.57 1.02 -23.45
CA GLY A 228 8.25 -0.02 -24.42
C GLY A 228 7.11 -0.95 -24.01
N CYS A 229 6.57 -0.80 -22.80
CA CYS A 229 5.43 -1.56 -22.28
C CYS A 229 4.39 -0.63 -21.64
N ALA A 230 3.11 -1.01 -21.68
CA ALA A 230 2.08 -0.27 -20.94
C ALA A 230 2.26 -0.47 -19.42
N PRO A 231 1.93 0.52 -18.58
CA PRO A 231 2.04 0.39 -17.14
C PRO A 231 1.01 -0.62 -16.62
N GLY A 232 1.48 -1.61 -15.84
CA GLY A 232 0.58 -2.57 -15.17
C GLY A 232 0.09 -2.10 -13.80
N VAL A 233 0.85 -1.18 -13.18
CA VAL A 233 0.65 -0.66 -11.82
C VAL A 233 0.60 0.86 -11.86
N VAL A 234 -0.33 1.45 -11.11
CA VAL A 234 -0.41 2.90 -10.87
C VAL A 234 -0.41 3.21 -9.38
N VAL A 235 0.34 4.25 -9.01
CA VAL A 235 0.29 4.89 -7.69
C VAL A 235 -0.23 6.32 -7.90
N PRO A 236 -1.44 6.65 -7.46
CA PRO A 236 -1.99 7.99 -7.67
C PRO A 236 -1.20 9.04 -6.86
N PRO A 237 -0.80 10.18 -7.44
CA PRO A 237 -0.15 11.26 -6.71
C PRO A 237 -0.93 11.66 -5.47
N THR A 238 -0.26 11.70 -4.32
CA THR A 238 -0.84 11.99 -2.99
C THR A 238 -2.03 11.09 -2.61
N PHE A 239 -2.18 9.95 -3.28
CA PHE A 239 -3.28 9.01 -3.11
C PHE A 239 -4.68 9.63 -3.28
N VAL A 240 -4.82 10.62 -4.17
CA VAL A 240 -6.11 11.21 -4.52
C VAL A 240 -6.56 10.73 -5.90
N TRP A 241 -7.65 9.97 -5.96
CA TRP A 241 -8.32 9.53 -7.19
C TRP A 241 -9.77 9.12 -6.91
N ASN A 242 -10.62 9.14 -7.93
CA ASN A 242 -12.03 8.76 -7.82
C ASN A 242 -12.34 7.50 -8.67
N ALA A 243 -13.59 7.01 -8.57
CA ALA A 243 -14.04 5.83 -9.31
C ALA A 243 -13.99 6.01 -10.84
N GLY A 244 -14.23 7.22 -11.35
CA GLY A 244 -14.13 7.51 -12.79
C GLY A 244 -12.68 7.39 -13.30
N VAL A 245 -11.70 7.83 -12.52
CA VAL A 245 -10.27 7.63 -12.83
C VAL A 245 -9.92 6.14 -12.85
N GLU A 246 -10.39 5.40 -11.85
CA GLU A 246 -10.19 3.94 -11.78
C GLU A 246 -10.78 3.20 -12.99
N GLN A 247 -11.97 3.59 -13.45
CA GLN A 247 -12.61 3.04 -14.64
C GLN A 247 -11.78 3.28 -15.90
N GLU A 248 -11.27 4.51 -16.09
CA GLU A 248 -10.43 4.84 -17.25
C GLU A 248 -9.07 4.14 -17.19
N TRP A 249 -8.45 4.00 -16.00
CA TRP A 249 -7.24 3.19 -15.84
C TRP A 249 -7.45 1.73 -16.22
N ALA A 250 -8.53 1.11 -15.73
CA ALA A 250 -8.87 -0.26 -16.08
C ALA A 250 -9.12 -0.42 -17.58
N ALA A 251 -9.85 0.52 -18.20
CA ALA A 251 -10.10 0.53 -19.65
C ALA A 251 -8.81 0.69 -20.47
N ALA A 252 -7.80 1.36 -19.92
CA ALA A 252 -6.48 1.50 -20.52
C ALA A 252 -5.53 0.31 -20.24
N GLY A 253 -6.00 -0.72 -19.52
CA GLY A 253 -5.24 -1.95 -19.27
C GLY A 253 -4.40 -1.94 -17.99
N ILE A 254 -4.49 -0.89 -17.16
CA ILE A 254 -3.85 -0.89 -15.83
C ILE A 254 -4.63 -1.86 -14.95
N GLY A 255 -3.93 -2.81 -14.32
CA GLY A 255 -4.54 -3.88 -13.53
C GLY A 255 -4.40 -3.74 -12.02
N VAL A 256 -3.55 -2.81 -11.56
CA VAL A 256 -3.16 -2.70 -10.14
C VAL A 256 -3.13 -1.24 -9.72
N ILE A 257 -3.73 -0.95 -8.56
CA ILE A 257 -3.66 0.37 -7.90
C ILE A 257 -3.02 0.23 -6.53
N VAL A 258 -1.99 1.02 -6.27
CA VAL A 258 -1.41 1.18 -4.93
C VAL A 258 -2.18 2.25 -4.16
N THR A 259 -2.53 1.94 -2.91
CA THR A 259 -3.39 2.75 -2.05
C THR A 259 -2.88 2.79 -0.62
N PRO A 260 -3.18 3.83 0.18
CA PRO A 260 -2.88 3.88 1.61
C PRO A 260 -3.89 3.06 2.45
N GLY A 261 -4.51 2.03 1.85
CA GLY A 261 -5.56 1.23 2.49
C GLY A 261 -6.95 1.88 2.45
N ARG A 262 -7.13 2.90 1.62
CA ARG A 262 -8.41 3.58 1.34
C ARG A 262 -8.32 4.48 0.12
N ARG A 263 -9.47 4.81 -0.46
CA ARG A 263 -9.59 5.79 -1.53
C ARG A 263 -9.87 7.19 -0.97
N TYR A 264 -9.07 8.18 -1.33
CA TYR A 264 -9.39 9.58 -1.14
C TYR A 264 -9.85 10.16 -2.48
N GLU A 265 -11.09 10.60 -2.55
CA GLU A 265 -11.72 11.02 -3.80
C GLU A 265 -11.53 12.51 -4.08
N THR A 266 -11.18 13.31 -3.07
CA THR A 266 -10.98 14.75 -3.20
C THR A 266 -10.06 15.31 -2.12
N ARG A 267 -9.92 16.64 -2.06
CA ARG A 267 -9.35 17.39 -0.94
C ARG A 267 -10.40 18.31 -0.30
N ASP A 268 -10.39 18.37 1.03
CA ASP A 268 -11.32 19.20 1.80
C ASP A 268 -10.98 20.70 1.77
N GLY A 269 -11.76 21.52 2.50
CA GLY A 269 -11.52 22.96 2.59
C GLY A 269 -10.19 23.35 3.25
N ALA A 270 -9.54 22.44 3.98
CA ALA A 270 -8.20 22.60 4.54
C ALA A 270 -7.11 21.99 3.64
N GLY A 271 -7.48 21.48 2.46
CA GLY A 271 -6.56 20.89 1.50
C GLY A 271 -6.12 19.46 1.83
N LYS A 272 -6.73 18.81 2.83
CA LYS A 272 -6.38 17.43 3.23
C LYS A 272 -7.09 16.40 2.35
N PRO A 273 -6.47 15.23 2.08
CA PRO A 273 -7.17 14.13 1.40
C PRO A 273 -8.49 13.78 2.11
N ALA A 274 -9.56 13.69 1.33
CA ALA A 274 -10.93 13.56 1.80
C ALA A 274 -11.76 12.69 0.85
N GLY A 275 -13.01 12.41 1.22
CA GLY A 275 -13.95 11.59 0.46
C GLY A 275 -14.57 10.48 1.30
N GLU A 276 -15.52 9.76 0.71
CA GLU A 276 -16.30 8.70 1.38
C GLU A 276 -15.74 7.30 1.13
N GLY A 277 -14.47 7.21 0.72
CA GLY A 277 -13.82 5.94 0.40
C GLY A 277 -13.84 4.95 1.56
N TYR A 278 -14.14 3.70 1.23
CA TYR A 278 -14.10 2.57 2.15
C TYR A 278 -12.67 2.03 2.32
N PRO A 279 -12.40 1.28 3.40
CA PRO A 279 -11.13 0.56 3.54
C PRO A 279 -10.86 -0.36 2.34
N LEU A 280 -9.62 -0.37 1.89
CA LEU A 280 -9.10 -1.21 0.81
C LEU A 280 -8.03 -2.15 1.37
N HIS A 281 -7.99 -3.38 0.85
CA HIS A 281 -7.13 -4.45 1.35
C HIS A 281 -6.23 -5.02 0.25
N ASN A 282 -5.10 -5.63 0.65
CA ASN A 282 -4.19 -6.29 -0.30
C ASN A 282 -4.91 -7.40 -1.06
N GLY A 283 -4.76 -7.43 -2.39
CA GLY A 283 -5.38 -8.43 -3.24
C GLY A 283 -6.90 -8.29 -3.39
N GLN A 284 -7.52 -7.26 -2.78
CA GLN A 284 -8.93 -6.97 -3.01
C GLN A 284 -9.13 -6.60 -4.47
N THR A 285 -10.12 -7.22 -5.12
CA THR A 285 -10.51 -6.87 -6.48
C THR A 285 -11.58 -5.78 -6.45
N GLY A 286 -11.32 -4.67 -7.12
CA GLY A 286 -12.26 -3.57 -7.33
C GLY A 286 -13.19 -3.82 -8.52
N GLU A 287 -13.83 -2.75 -8.99
CA GLU A 287 -14.56 -2.81 -10.25
C GLU A 287 -13.58 -3.05 -11.41
N ASN A 288 -14.08 -3.62 -12.51
CA ASN A 288 -13.30 -3.84 -13.73
C ASN A 288 -12.01 -4.68 -13.57
N GLY A 289 -11.89 -5.45 -12.48
CA GLY A 289 -10.80 -6.40 -12.29
C GLY A 289 -9.48 -5.80 -11.78
N ILE A 290 -9.50 -4.53 -11.35
CA ILE A 290 -8.39 -3.87 -10.64
C ILE A 290 -8.07 -4.63 -9.36
N VAL A 291 -6.80 -4.75 -9.02
CA VAL A 291 -6.32 -5.28 -7.75
C VAL A 291 -5.71 -4.16 -6.93
N TYR A 292 -6.10 -4.05 -5.67
CA TYR A 292 -5.52 -3.07 -4.75
C TYR A 292 -4.31 -3.66 -4.00
N MET A 293 -3.26 -2.86 -3.90
CA MET A 293 -2.09 -3.10 -3.06
C MET A 293 -1.98 -2.00 -2.01
N VAL A 294 -1.80 -2.38 -0.74
CA VAL A 294 -1.80 -1.44 0.36
C VAL A 294 -0.37 -1.05 0.73
N ARG A 295 -0.04 0.22 0.51
CA ARG A 295 1.20 0.87 0.95
C ARG A 295 0.88 1.84 2.08
N ASP A 296 1.13 1.39 3.30
CA ASP A 296 0.81 2.12 4.54
C ASP A 296 1.99 2.14 5.53
N VAL A 297 3.20 1.82 5.06
CA VAL A 297 4.40 1.82 5.88
C VAL A 297 5.39 2.85 5.34
N TYR A 298 5.55 3.96 6.05
CA TYR A 298 6.51 4.99 5.69
C TYR A 298 7.96 4.58 6.00
N PHE A 299 8.83 4.78 5.03
CA PHE A 299 10.28 4.67 5.10
C PHE A 299 10.92 5.90 4.43
N GLU A 300 10.86 7.01 5.15
CA GLU A 300 11.38 8.33 4.78
C GLU A 300 12.47 8.78 5.77
N PRO A 301 13.70 8.26 5.69
CA PRO A 301 14.76 8.60 6.64
C PRO A 301 14.99 10.10 6.81
N SER A 302 14.87 10.87 5.73
CA SER A 302 15.03 12.33 5.76
C SER A 302 13.92 13.06 6.54
N LEU A 303 12.81 12.39 6.82
CA LEU A 303 11.69 12.87 7.64
C LEU A 303 11.64 12.18 9.03
N GLY A 304 12.66 11.37 9.36
CA GLY A 304 12.75 10.67 10.65
C GLY A 304 12.03 9.33 10.70
N HIS A 305 11.57 8.80 9.56
CA HIS A 305 11.04 7.44 9.46
C HIS A 305 12.19 6.45 9.20
N THR A 306 12.64 5.80 10.25
CA THR A 306 13.88 5.00 10.30
C THR A 306 13.68 3.53 9.93
N ALA A 307 14.78 2.83 9.66
CA ALA A 307 14.83 1.38 9.48
C ALA A 307 14.22 0.62 10.68
N VAL A 308 14.46 1.08 11.90
CA VAL A 308 13.90 0.47 13.12
C VAL A 308 12.37 0.51 13.13
N GLN A 309 11.78 1.64 12.73
CA GLN A 309 10.32 1.77 12.63
C GLN A 309 9.77 0.90 11.49
N ALA A 310 10.46 0.87 10.34
CA ALA A 310 10.09 0.03 9.21
C ALA A 310 10.14 -1.48 9.56
N LEU A 311 11.14 -1.94 10.30
CA LEU A 311 11.24 -3.32 10.81
C LEU A 311 10.11 -3.66 11.79
N GLY A 312 9.76 -2.74 12.68
CA GLY A 312 8.63 -2.91 13.60
C GLY A 312 7.29 -3.04 12.84
N ALA A 313 7.09 -2.23 11.80
CA ALA A 313 5.93 -2.32 10.94
C ALA A 313 5.92 -3.63 10.13
N LEU A 314 7.06 -4.05 9.59
CA LEU A 314 7.21 -5.33 8.89
C LEU A 314 6.87 -6.51 9.80
N ALA A 315 7.33 -6.52 11.05
CA ALA A 315 6.98 -7.55 12.02
C ALA A 315 5.46 -7.68 12.18
N LEU A 316 4.75 -6.56 12.32
CA LEU A 316 3.29 -6.55 12.38
C LEU A 316 2.66 -7.08 11.07
N LYS A 317 3.18 -6.71 9.90
CA LYS A 317 2.68 -7.22 8.61
C LYS A 317 2.83 -8.73 8.49
N VAL A 318 4.00 -9.26 8.86
CA VAL A 318 4.29 -10.70 8.87
C VAL A 318 3.30 -11.45 9.76
N GLU A 319 3.09 -10.95 10.97
CA GLU A 319 2.13 -11.53 11.91
C GLU A 319 0.70 -11.57 11.37
N LEU A 320 0.32 -10.58 10.57
CA LEU A 320 -0.98 -10.47 9.93
C LEU A 320 -1.03 -11.17 8.56
N GLY A 321 0.03 -11.87 8.15
CA GLY A 321 0.13 -12.52 6.85
C GLY A 321 -0.05 -11.55 5.68
N ARG A 322 0.41 -10.30 5.85
CA ARG A 322 0.34 -9.21 4.87
C ARG A 322 1.74 -8.90 4.33
N PRO A 323 1.84 -8.39 3.09
CA PRO A 323 3.10 -7.83 2.61
C PRO A 323 3.40 -6.50 3.32
N ALA A 324 4.68 -6.11 3.33
CA ALA A 324 5.10 -4.75 3.66
C ALA A 324 5.55 -4.04 2.38
N LEU A 325 4.81 -3.02 1.99
CA LEU A 325 5.20 -2.08 0.93
C LEU A 325 5.70 -0.82 1.65
N PHE A 326 7.01 -0.58 1.58
CA PHE A 326 7.64 0.60 2.16
C PHE A 326 7.57 1.76 1.18
N GLU A 327 6.99 2.87 1.63
CA GLU A 327 6.95 4.13 0.91
C GLU A 327 8.23 4.91 1.17
N THR A 328 8.96 5.24 0.12
CA THR A 328 10.07 6.19 0.14
C THR A 328 9.93 7.13 -1.05
N HIS A 329 10.62 8.27 -1.03
CA HIS A 329 10.64 9.20 -2.17
C HIS A 329 12.08 9.53 -2.58
N ARG A 330 12.24 9.95 -3.84
CA ARG A 330 13.55 10.34 -4.39
C ARG A 330 14.27 11.40 -3.55
N PHE A 331 13.54 12.29 -2.85
CA PHE A 331 14.16 13.36 -2.06
C PHE A 331 15.04 12.84 -0.92
N ASN A 332 14.82 11.61 -0.42
CA ASN A 332 15.72 11.01 0.58
C ASN A 332 17.13 10.80 0.04
N PHE A 333 17.24 10.61 -1.27
CA PHE A 333 18.48 10.27 -1.94
C PHE A 333 19.06 11.40 -2.79
N LEU A 334 18.25 12.44 -3.10
CA LEU A 334 18.67 13.61 -3.88
C LEU A 334 18.97 14.85 -3.05
N GLY A 335 18.81 14.78 -1.72
CA GLY A 335 19.11 15.87 -0.81
C GLY A 335 20.61 16.12 -0.62
N ALA A 336 20.95 16.91 0.42
CA ALA A 336 22.34 17.11 0.83
C ALA A 336 23.05 15.76 1.08
N ASP A 337 24.35 15.69 0.79
CA ASP A 337 25.12 14.43 0.83
C ASP A 337 24.96 13.68 2.15
N GLU A 338 24.97 14.38 3.30
CA GLU A 338 24.74 13.77 4.62
C GLU A 338 23.38 13.06 4.72
N LYS A 339 22.30 13.65 4.19
CA LYS A 339 20.96 13.05 4.19
C LYS A 339 20.87 11.89 3.20
N LYS A 340 21.54 11.99 2.05
CA LYS A 340 21.63 10.89 1.08
C LYS A 340 22.33 9.69 1.70
N GLU A 341 23.52 9.90 2.27
CA GLU A 341 24.31 8.85 2.92
C GLU A 341 23.54 8.22 4.08
N GLN A 342 22.89 9.03 4.92
CA GLN A 342 22.04 8.54 5.99
C GLN A 342 20.89 7.67 5.45
N SER A 343 20.23 8.08 4.37
CA SER A 343 19.11 7.34 3.79
C SER A 343 19.56 6.01 3.18
N LEU A 344 20.72 5.98 2.51
CA LEU A 344 21.33 4.76 1.99
C LEU A 344 21.73 3.80 3.11
N GLU A 345 22.32 4.31 4.20
CA GLU A 345 22.68 3.47 5.35
C GLU A 345 21.45 2.91 6.06
N GLN A 346 20.38 3.70 6.19
CA GLN A 346 19.10 3.21 6.72
C GLN A 346 18.49 2.13 5.82
N LEU A 347 18.55 2.29 4.49
CA LEU A 347 18.05 1.29 3.55
C LEU A 347 18.85 -0.02 3.65
N LYS A 348 20.17 0.08 3.74
CA LYS A 348 21.07 -1.05 3.93
C LYS A 348 20.79 -1.78 5.25
N GLY A 349 20.68 -1.05 6.36
CA GLY A 349 20.39 -1.61 7.68
C GLY A 349 19.03 -2.30 7.71
N LEU A 350 18.00 -1.69 7.12
CA LEU A 350 16.68 -2.30 6.96
C LEU A 350 16.76 -3.66 6.26
N LEU A 351 17.45 -3.75 5.12
CA LEU A 351 17.57 -5.00 4.35
C LEU A 351 18.36 -6.06 5.12
N GLN A 352 19.47 -5.69 5.75
CA GLN A 352 20.29 -6.59 6.56
C GLN A 352 19.50 -7.20 7.71
N ASP A 353 18.90 -6.34 8.53
CA ASP A 353 18.18 -6.77 9.73
C ASP A 353 16.90 -7.54 9.39
N ALA A 354 16.23 -7.18 8.30
CA ALA A 354 15.04 -7.89 7.86
C ALA A 354 15.36 -9.32 7.39
N LEU A 355 16.47 -9.52 6.66
CA LEU A 355 16.93 -10.86 6.25
C LEU A 355 17.38 -11.71 7.46
N ILE A 356 18.00 -11.10 8.47
CA ILE A 356 18.38 -11.77 9.72
C ILE A 356 17.13 -12.21 10.51
N ALA A 357 16.16 -11.30 10.66
CA ALA A 357 14.94 -11.55 11.42
C ALA A 357 14.00 -12.56 10.73
N TRP A 358 13.97 -12.54 9.39
CA TRP A 358 13.14 -13.43 8.58
C TRP A 358 13.95 -14.08 7.46
N PRO A 359 14.66 -15.20 7.72
CA PRO A 359 15.46 -15.89 6.70
C PRO A 359 14.65 -16.40 5.50
N SER A 360 13.33 -16.56 5.64
CA SER A 360 12.41 -16.93 4.57
C SER A 360 11.73 -15.76 3.87
N MET A 361 12.16 -14.52 4.14
CA MET A 361 11.69 -13.33 3.44
C MET A 361 11.83 -13.52 1.93
N ALA A 362 10.90 -12.95 1.18
CA ALA A 362 11.01 -12.86 -0.26
C ALA A 362 10.95 -11.41 -0.74
N PHE A 363 11.71 -11.13 -1.79
CA PHE A 363 11.66 -9.86 -2.50
C PHE A 363 10.83 -9.99 -3.77
N LEU A 364 9.89 -9.07 -3.97
CA LEU A 364 9.02 -9.02 -5.14
C LEU A 364 8.81 -7.57 -5.57
N SER A 365 8.50 -7.36 -6.84
CA SER A 365 7.90 -6.10 -7.27
C SER A 365 6.40 -6.05 -6.97
N THR A 366 5.84 -4.84 -6.90
CA THR A 366 4.41 -4.64 -6.60
C THR A 366 3.51 -5.34 -7.61
N GLY A 367 3.83 -5.24 -8.90
CA GLY A 367 3.06 -5.91 -9.97
C GLY A 367 3.08 -7.43 -9.84
N LYS A 368 4.25 -8.02 -9.55
CA LYS A 368 4.39 -9.48 -9.37
C LYS A 368 3.58 -9.96 -8.16
N LEU A 369 3.67 -9.26 -7.03
CA LEU A 369 2.88 -9.60 -5.84
C LEU A 369 1.38 -9.47 -6.09
N ALA A 370 0.93 -8.41 -6.76
CA ALA A 370 -0.49 -8.22 -7.07
C ALA A 370 -1.05 -9.40 -7.89
N MET A 371 -0.30 -9.91 -8.87
CA MET A 371 -0.71 -11.08 -9.66
C MET A 371 -0.72 -12.36 -8.82
N VAL A 372 0.28 -12.56 -7.95
CA VAL A 372 0.31 -13.66 -6.97
C VAL A 372 -0.94 -13.67 -6.10
N LEU A 373 -1.32 -12.50 -5.57
CA LEU A 373 -2.51 -12.36 -4.71
C LEU A 373 -3.81 -12.57 -5.50
N LYS A 374 -3.91 -12.00 -6.71
CA LYS A 374 -5.08 -12.14 -7.60
C LYS A 374 -5.35 -13.60 -7.95
N ASN A 375 -4.29 -14.32 -8.34
CA ASN A 375 -4.38 -15.71 -8.77
C ASN A 375 -4.43 -16.70 -7.60
N ARG A 376 -4.24 -16.22 -6.36
CA ARG A 376 -4.15 -17.05 -5.15
C ARG A 376 -3.13 -18.17 -5.30
N ASP A 377 -1.97 -17.83 -5.84
CA ASP A 377 -0.89 -18.79 -6.12
C ASP A 377 -0.58 -19.61 -4.85
N PRO A 378 -0.72 -20.95 -4.87
CA PRO A 378 -0.55 -21.79 -3.69
C PRO A 378 0.89 -21.82 -3.16
N GLU A 379 1.89 -21.43 -3.96
CA GLU A 379 3.27 -21.28 -3.47
C GLU A 379 3.40 -20.11 -2.49
N TRP A 380 2.58 -19.08 -2.65
CA TRP A 380 2.69 -17.82 -1.94
C TRP A 380 1.54 -17.56 -0.96
N VAL A 381 0.35 -18.05 -1.28
CA VAL A 381 -0.89 -17.80 -0.54
C VAL A 381 -1.34 -19.06 0.19
N GLU A 382 -1.56 -18.92 1.49
CA GLU A 382 -1.98 -19.99 2.38
C GLU A 382 -3.38 -20.51 2.01
N GLN A 383 -3.48 -21.83 1.81
CA GLN A 383 -4.73 -22.51 1.47
C GLN A 383 -5.32 -23.24 2.68
N GLY A 384 -4.49 -23.56 3.69
CA GLY A 384 -4.88 -24.31 4.88
C GLY A 384 -5.84 -23.53 5.79
N LEU A 385 -6.97 -24.16 6.11
CA LEU A 385 -8.03 -23.53 6.91
C LEU A 385 -7.55 -23.09 8.30
N LEU A 386 -6.79 -23.94 9.00
CA LEU A 386 -6.34 -23.67 10.36
C LEU A 386 -5.48 -22.39 10.44
N ARG A 387 -4.44 -22.30 9.60
CA ARG A 387 -3.57 -21.12 9.57
C ARG A 387 -4.30 -19.86 9.12
N ARG A 388 -5.24 -19.97 8.16
CA ARG A 388 -6.10 -18.85 7.77
C ARG A 388 -6.98 -18.36 8.92
N VAL A 389 -7.59 -19.27 9.69
CA VAL A 389 -8.38 -18.92 10.89
C VAL A 389 -7.49 -18.27 11.95
N HIS A 390 -6.29 -18.79 12.19
CA HIS A 390 -5.34 -18.22 13.14
C HIS A 390 -5.02 -16.76 12.81
N VAL A 391 -4.62 -16.50 11.56
CA VAL A 391 -4.30 -15.14 11.08
C VAL A 391 -5.54 -14.25 11.06
N TRP A 392 -6.70 -14.77 10.68
CA TRP A 392 -7.95 -14.02 10.67
C TRP A 392 -8.32 -13.52 12.07
N ILE A 393 -8.26 -14.37 13.11
CA ILE A 393 -8.53 -13.94 14.49
C ILE A 393 -7.54 -12.85 14.91
N ARG A 394 -6.27 -12.98 14.52
CA ARG A 394 -5.25 -11.96 14.78
C ARG A 394 -5.60 -10.63 14.12
N ARG A 395 -6.00 -10.65 12.84
CA ARG A 395 -6.47 -9.45 12.12
C ARG A 395 -7.68 -8.80 12.78
N LEU A 396 -8.66 -9.59 13.25
CA LEU A 396 -9.83 -9.07 13.95
C LEU A 396 -9.47 -8.41 15.29
N LYS A 397 -8.43 -8.90 15.97
CA LYS A 397 -7.92 -8.31 17.22
C LYS A 397 -7.34 -6.90 17.00
N GLU A 398 -6.81 -6.61 15.81
CA GLU A 398 -6.30 -5.29 15.44
C GLU A 398 -7.40 -4.26 15.22
N LEU A 399 -8.66 -4.67 15.08
CA LEU A 399 -9.80 -3.76 14.94
C LEU A 399 -10.27 -3.27 16.33
N PRO A 400 -10.01 -2.01 16.74
CA PRO A 400 -10.14 -1.60 18.14
C PRO A 400 -11.58 -1.71 18.68
N ARG A 401 -12.58 -1.40 17.85
CA ARG A 401 -14.01 -1.50 18.20
C ARG A 401 -14.45 -2.95 18.33
N LEU A 402 -14.05 -3.79 17.39
CA LEU A 402 -14.38 -5.22 17.42
C LEU A 402 -13.75 -5.92 18.62
N ARG A 403 -12.48 -5.59 18.92
CA ARG A 403 -11.79 -6.08 20.12
C ARG A 403 -12.54 -5.70 21.39
N LYS A 404 -12.97 -4.44 21.53
CA LYS A 404 -13.76 -3.98 22.69
C LYS A 404 -15.09 -4.73 22.81
N LEU A 405 -15.82 -4.90 21.71
CA LEU A 405 -17.07 -5.67 21.69
C LEU A 405 -16.84 -7.13 22.08
N ALA A 406 -15.78 -7.75 21.57
CA ALA A 406 -15.44 -9.14 21.91
C ALA A 406 -15.13 -9.31 23.40
N TRP A 407 -14.48 -8.33 24.04
CA TRP A 407 -14.27 -8.30 25.48
C TRP A 407 -15.59 -8.14 26.25
N LEU A 408 -16.42 -7.15 25.88
CA LEU A 408 -17.67 -6.82 26.58
C LEU A 408 -18.71 -7.95 26.51
N THR A 409 -18.70 -8.73 25.42
CA THR A 409 -19.69 -9.80 25.17
C THR A 409 -19.18 -11.18 25.54
N GLY A 410 -17.93 -11.32 25.97
CA GLY A 410 -17.30 -12.60 26.33
C GLY A 410 -16.73 -13.39 25.13
N TRP A 411 -16.90 -12.91 23.90
CA TRP A 411 -16.37 -13.53 22.67
C TRP A 411 -14.84 -13.64 22.61
N ILE A 412 -14.11 -12.89 23.45
CA ILE A 412 -12.66 -13.01 23.57
C ILE A 412 -12.20 -14.42 24.00
N VAL A 413 -13.02 -15.13 24.80
CA VAL A 413 -12.71 -16.48 25.30
C VAL A 413 -12.78 -17.53 24.17
N PRO A 414 -13.89 -17.71 23.45
CA PRO A 414 -13.93 -18.64 22.32
C PRO A 414 -12.95 -18.26 21.22
N ALA A 415 -12.76 -16.96 20.91
CA ALA A 415 -11.75 -16.53 19.95
C ALA A 415 -10.33 -16.94 20.39
N GLY A 416 -10.00 -16.76 21.68
CA GLY A 416 -8.71 -17.17 22.24
C GLY A 416 -8.50 -18.68 22.24
N LEU A 417 -9.55 -19.48 22.47
CA LEU A 417 -9.50 -20.94 22.37
C LEU A 417 -9.24 -21.38 20.92
N VAL A 418 -9.99 -20.85 19.96
CA VAL A 418 -9.78 -21.16 18.53
C VAL A 418 -8.38 -20.74 18.08
N TRP A 419 -7.91 -19.56 18.50
CA TRP A 419 -6.57 -19.09 18.17
C TRP A 419 -5.46 -20.02 18.69
N LYS A 420 -5.59 -20.52 19.93
CA LYS A 420 -4.67 -21.53 20.50
C LYS A 420 -4.71 -22.87 19.79
N LEU A 421 -5.88 -23.29 19.29
CA LEU A 421 -6.05 -24.56 18.58
C LEU A 421 -5.61 -24.52 17.12
N THR A 422 -5.41 -23.32 16.57
CA THR A 422 -5.09 -23.11 15.15
C THR A 422 -3.65 -22.63 14.92
N GLY A 423 -2.93 -22.32 16.00
CA GLY A 423 -1.56 -21.79 16.00
C GLY A 423 -0.47 -22.84 16.05
#